data_AF-A0A351GLH0-F1
#
_entry.id   AF-A0A351GLH0-F1
#
_cell.length_a   1.000
_cell.length_b   1.000
_cell.length_c   1.000
_cell.angle_alpha   90.00
_cell.angle_beta   90.00
_cell.angle_gamma   90.00
#
_symmetry.space_group_name_H-M   'P 1'
#
loop_
_entity.id
_entity.type
_entity.pdbx_description
1 polymer ?
#
loop_
_entity_poly.entity_id
_entity_poly.type
_entity_poly.pdbx_seq_one_letter_code
_entity_poly.pdbx_strand_id
1 'polypeptide(L)'
;MISDWEFLGSIRGYVPVPILILIYAYLLRRKLSDVARGLTIGVGILVASMGARWADEPLCHMHPVGTHFLWHILNAVMLAWMIEVYHRHMLAGKRAKR
;
A
#
# COMPACT_ATOMS: atom_id res chain seq x y z
N MET A 1 5.41 -18.09 20.45
CA MET A 1 5.73 -16.82 19.74
C MET A 1 5.32 -16.83 18.26
N ILE A 2 4.47 -17.78 17.81
CA ILE A 2 3.89 -17.80 16.44
C ILE A 2 2.34 -17.68 16.49
N SER A 3 1.76 -17.83 17.69
CA SER A 3 0.33 -17.77 17.98
C SER A 3 -0.31 -16.38 17.80
N ASP A 4 0.47 -15.29 17.95
CA ASP A 4 -0.08 -13.93 17.95
C ASP A 4 -0.48 -13.44 16.54
N TRP A 5 -0.04 -14.13 15.49
CA TRP A 5 -0.30 -13.73 14.10
C TRP A 5 -1.54 -14.40 13.47
N GLU A 6 -2.18 -15.35 14.14
CA GLU A 6 -3.39 -15.99 13.58
C GLU A 6 -4.52 -14.99 13.31
N PHE A 7 -4.66 -13.97 14.15
CA PHE A 7 -5.65 -12.90 13.98
C PHE A 7 -5.51 -12.16 12.65
N LEU A 8 -4.29 -12.06 12.08
CA LEU A 8 -4.10 -11.42 10.78
C LEU A 8 -4.59 -12.27 9.60
N GLY A 9 -4.92 -13.55 9.81
CA GLY A 9 -5.44 -14.45 8.78
C GLY A 9 -4.61 -14.42 7.50
N SER A 10 -5.27 -14.13 6.38
CA SER A 10 -4.66 -14.11 5.04
C SER A 10 -3.70 -12.94 4.78
N ILE A 11 -3.71 -11.87 5.60
CA ILE A 11 -2.88 -10.68 5.33
C ILE A 11 -1.46 -10.74 5.89
N ARG A 12 -1.12 -11.79 6.65
CA ARG A 12 0.22 -11.98 7.26
C ARG A 12 1.36 -11.82 6.26
N GLY A 13 1.22 -12.39 5.07
CA GLY A 13 2.23 -12.31 4.01
C GLY A 13 2.44 -10.92 3.43
N TYR A 14 1.46 -10.01 3.61
CA TYR A 14 1.53 -8.65 3.06
C TYR A 14 2.11 -7.63 4.05
N VAL A 15 2.12 -7.91 5.37
CA VAL A 15 2.59 -6.98 6.42
C VAL A 15 4.00 -6.42 6.21
N PRO A 16 4.99 -7.19 5.72
CA PRO A 16 6.33 -6.64 5.48
C PRO A 16 6.35 -5.52 4.43
N VAL A 17 5.41 -5.52 3.47
CA VAL A 17 5.40 -4.58 2.34
C VAL A 17 5.17 -3.12 2.77
N PRO A 18 4.10 -2.73 3.49
CA PRO A 18 3.92 -1.35 3.94
C PRO A 18 5.05 -0.90 4.87
N ILE A 19 5.62 -1.79 5.68
CA ILE A 19 6.77 -1.48 6.55
C ILE A 19 7.98 -1.09 5.70
N LEU A 20 8.32 -1.89 4.69
CA LEU A 20 9.43 -1.59 3.78
C LEU A 20 9.20 -0.26 3.06
N ILE A 21 7.99 -0.01 2.55
CA ILE A 21 7.68 1.26 1.87
C ILE A 21 7.82 2.45 2.83
N LEU A 22 7.38 2.32 4.09
CA LEU A 22 7.57 3.38 5.10
C LEU A 22 9.04 3.63 5.43
N ILE A 23 9.86 2.57 5.51
CA ILE A 23 11.32 2.71 5.69
C ILE A 23 11.90 3.51 4.52
N TYR A 24 11.55 3.17 3.28
CA TYR A 24 11.99 3.92 2.10
C TYR A 24 11.50 5.37 2.12
N ALA A 25 10.23 5.62 2.45
CA ALA A 25 9.69 6.96 2.59
C ALA A 25 10.47 7.77 3.64
N TYR A 26 10.77 7.17 4.79
CA TYR A 26 11.55 7.79 5.85
C TYR A 26 12.99 8.11 5.39
N LEU A 27 13.69 7.16 4.77
CA LEU A 27 15.06 7.36 4.29
C LEU A 27 15.15 8.44 3.20
N LEU A 28 14.14 8.53 2.33
CA LEU A 28 14.10 9.47 1.22
C LEU A 28 13.61 10.87 1.61
N ARG A 29 12.98 11.06 2.78
CA ARG A 29 12.28 12.30 3.17
C ARG A 29 13.11 13.58 3.07
N ARG A 30 14.43 13.52 3.24
CA ARG A 30 15.31 14.70 3.18
C ARG A 30 15.81 15.03 1.76
N LYS A 31 15.91 14.02 0.89
CA LYS A 31 16.45 14.17 -0.47
C LYS A 31 15.34 14.31 -1.52
N LEU A 32 14.26 13.55 -1.35
CA LEU A 32 13.13 13.42 -2.27
C LEU A 32 11.82 13.49 -1.46
N SER A 33 11.53 14.64 -0.87
CA SER A 33 10.35 14.85 -0.02
C SER A 33 9.04 14.53 -0.74
N ASP A 34 8.93 14.84 -2.03
CA ASP A 34 7.75 14.54 -2.84
C ASP A 34 7.55 13.04 -3.05
N VAL A 35 8.65 12.30 -3.28
CA VAL A 35 8.61 10.83 -3.40
C VAL A 35 8.23 10.22 -2.06
N ALA A 36 8.84 10.68 -0.96
CA ALA A 36 8.52 10.21 0.38
C ALA A 36 7.04 10.39 0.72
N ARG A 37 6.47 11.58 0.43
CA ARG A 37 5.04 11.84 0.61
C ARG A 37 4.18 10.93 -0.27
N GLY A 38 4.57 10.73 -1.53
CA GLY A 38 3.91 9.81 -2.44
C GLY A 38 3.88 8.36 -1.91
N LEU A 39 5.02 7.87 -1.43
CA LEU A 39 5.14 6.54 -0.82
C LEU A 39 4.26 6.41 0.43
N THR A 40 4.22 7.41 1.31
CA THR A 40 3.35 7.39 2.50
C THR A 40 1.86 7.34 2.14
N ILE A 41 1.43 8.07 1.11
CA ILE A 41 0.05 7.98 0.61
C ILE A 41 -0.24 6.57 0.07
N GLY A 42 0.72 5.99 -0.68
CA GLY A 42 0.63 4.62 -1.17
C GLY A 42 0.45 3.59 -0.07
N VAL A 43 1.17 3.76 1.05
CA VAL A 43 1.01 2.92 2.26
C VAL A 43 -0.41 3.04 2.81
N GLY A 44 -0.97 4.24 2.88
CA GLY A 44 -2.36 4.44 3.31
C GLY A 44 -3.35 3.64 2.47
N ILE A 45 -3.20 3.67 1.14
CA ILE A 45 -4.04 2.90 0.20
C ILE A 45 -3.83 1.39 0.41
N LEU A 46 -2.58 0.94 0.54
CA LEU A 46 -2.25 -0.47 0.75
C LEU A 46 -2.79 -1.00 2.08
N VAL A 47 -2.69 -0.23 3.16
CA VAL A 47 -3.24 -0.60 4.47
C VAL A 47 -4.76 -0.67 4.41
N ALA A 48 -5.43 0.27 3.75
CA ALA A 48 -6.87 0.20 3.51
C ALA A 48 -7.25 -1.05 2.70
N SER A 49 -6.46 -1.40 1.67
CA SER A 49 -6.62 -2.63 0.88
C SER A 49 -6.51 -3.88 1.74
N MET A 50 -5.47 -3.95 2.58
CA MET A 50 -5.28 -5.07 3.53
C MET A 50 -6.43 -5.16 4.53
N GLY A 51 -6.94 -4.03 5.03
CA GLY A 51 -8.13 -3.98 5.88
C GLY A 51 -9.37 -4.57 5.20
N ALA A 52 -9.61 -4.22 3.93
CA ALA A 52 -10.69 -4.81 3.13
C ALA A 52 -10.52 -6.33 2.94
N ARG A 53 -9.29 -6.83 2.77
CA ARG A 53 -9.02 -8.27 2.67
C ARG A 53 -9.18 -9.02 3.99
N TRP A 54 -8.80 -8.37 5.08
CA TRP A 54 -8.91 -8.93 6.42
C TRP A 54 -10.37 -9.01 6.88
N ALA A 55 -11.18 -7.98 6.59
CA ALA A 55 -12.61 -7.96 6.89
C ALA A 55 -13.45 -8.88 5.98
N ASP A 56 -12.90 -9.31 4.84
CA ASP A 56 -13.61 -10.14 3.86
C ASP A 56 -14.06 -11.48 4.45
N GLU A 57 -13.22 -12.11 5.26
CA GLU A 57 -13.47 -13.43 5.83
C GLU A 57 -14.71 -13.45 6.76
N PRO A 58 -14.84 -12.58 7.78
CA PRO A 58 -16.06 -12.52 8.59
C PRO A 58 -17.28 -12.00 7.81
N LEU A 59 -17.11 -11.10 6.83
CA LEU A 59 -18.22 -10.49 6.10
C LEU A 59 -18.81 -11.42 5.03
N CYS A 60 -17.99 -12.25 4.39
CA CYS A 60 -18.42 -13.20 3.35
C CYS A 60 -19.37 -14.26 3.92
N HIS A 61 -19.22 -14.61 5.20
CA HIS A 61 -20.17 -15.47 5.91
C HIS A 61 -21.57 -14.84 6.09
N MET A 62 -21.68 -13.51 6.08
CA MET A 62 -22.96 -12.79 6.25
C MET A 62 -23.55 -12.30 4.92
N HIS A 63 -22.72 -11.94 3.95
CA HIS A 63 -23.15 -11.44 2.64
C HIS A 63 -22.24 -11.97 1.52
N PRO A 64 -22.79 -12.61 0.45
CA PRO A 64 -21.98 -13.31 -0.57
C PRO A 64 -21.01 -12.43 -1.35
N VAL A 65 -21.23 -11.11 -1.37
CA VAL A 65 -20.37 -10.15 -2.07
C VAL A 65 -19.09 -9.84 -1.29
N GLY A 66 -19.12 -9.95 0.05
CA GLY A 66 -17.96 -9.66 0.91
C GLY A 66 -17.34 -8.28 0.69
N THR A 67 -16.03 -8.18 0.91
CA THR A 67 -15.21 -6.98 0.61
C THR A 67 -14.06 -7.28 -0.36
N HIS A 68 -14.02 -8.49 -0.92
CA HIS A 68 -12.98 -8.94 -1.84
C HIS A 68 -12.80 -8.02 -3.05
N PHE A 69 -13.89 -7.54 -3.64
CA PHE A 69 -13.85 -6.63 -4.78
C PHE A 69 -13.13 -5.31 -4.43
N LEU A 70 -13.31 -4.82 -3.19
CA LEU A 70 -12.70 -3.58 -2.72
C LEU A 70 -11.19 -3.74 -2.56
N TRP A 71 -10.72 -4.91 -2.08
CA TRP A 71 -9.30 -5.25 -2.07
C TRP A 71 -8.69 -5.17 -3.47
N HIS A 72 -9.34 -5.73 -4.49
CA HIS A 72 -8.85 -5.64 -5.87
C HIS A 72 -8.78 -4.21 -6.40
N ILE A 73 -9.84 -3.42 -6.19
CA ILE A 73 -9.87 -2.00 -6.62
C ILE A 73 -8.77 -1.21 -5.93
N LEU A 74 -8.60 -1.36 -4.62
CA LEU A 74 -7.58 -0.63 -3.87
C LEU A 74 -6.15 -1.06 -4.27
N ASN A 75 -5.92 -2.32 -4.62
CA ASN A 75 -4.63 -2.74 -5.19
C ASN A 75 -4.37 -2.12 -6.56
N ALA A 76 -5.38 -2.04 -7.43
CA ALA A 76 -5.25 -1.38 -8.73
C ALA A 76 -4.94 0.12 -8.56
N VAL A 77 -5.64 0.79 -7.63
CA VAL A 77 -5.41 2.20 -7.28
C VAL A 77 -4.01 2.40 -6.70
N MET A 78 -3.57 1.51 -5.80
CA MET A 78 -2.20 1.54 -5.24
C MET A 78 -1.15 1.40 -6.34
N LEU A 79 -1.30 0.44 -7.25
CA LEU A 79 -0.36 0.26 -8.35
C LEU A 79 -0.30 1.50 -9.25
N ALA A 80 -1.46 2.04 -9.64
CA ALA A 80 -1.53 3.28 -10.41
C ALA A 80 -0.86 4.45 -9.68
N TRP A 81 -1.06 4.56 -8.37
CA TRP A 81 -0.44 5.59 -7.55
C TRP A 81 1.09 5.47 -7.49
N MET A 82 1.63 4.25 -7.34
CA MET A 82 3.08 4.03 -7.38
C MET A 82 3.70 4.40 -8.73
N ILE A 83 3.02 4.06 -9.82
CA ILE A 83 3.43 4.46 -11.18
C ILE A 83 3.45 5.98 -11.29
N GLU A 84 2.43 6.66 -10.79
CA GLU A 84 2.34 8.12 -10.83
C GLU A 84 3.44 8.81 -9.99
N VAL A 85 3.74 8.28 -8.80
CA VAL A 85 4.85 8.78 -7.96
C VAL A 85 6.19 8.64 -8.69
N TYR A 86 6.44 7.48 -9.30
CA TYR A 86 7.64 7.25 -10.10
C TYR A 86 7.72 8.16 -11.32
N HIS A 87 6.60 8.31 -12.05
CA HIS A 87 6.51 9.15 -13.23
C HIS A 87 6.83 10.62 -12.91
N ARG A 88 6.23 11.18 -11.84
CA ARG A 88 6.52 12.55 -11.37
C ARG A 88 8.00 12.73 -11.02
N HIS A 89 8.59 11.76 -10.33
CA HIS A 89 10.00 11.80 -9.97
C HIS A 89 10.90 11.84 -11.21
N MET A 90 10.64 10.98 -12.20
CA MET A 90 11.41 10.93 -13.45
C MET A 90 11.29 12.22 -14.27
N LEU A 91 10.10 12.82 -14.31
CA LEU A 91 9.89 14.11 -14.98
C LEU A 91 10.63 15.26 -14.27
N ALA A 92 10.65 15.28 -12.95
CA ALA A 92 11.41 16.26 -12.17
C ALA A 92 12.92 16.15 -12.45
N GLY A 93 13.46 14.92 -12.51
CA GLY A 93 14.86 14.67 -12.86
C GLY A 93 15.23 15.12 -14.28
N LYS A 94 14.33 14.91 -15.26
CA LYS A 94 14.53 15.39 -16.64
C LYS A 94 14.60 16.92 -16.73
N ARG A 95 13.80 17.63 -15.94
CA ARG A 95 13.82 19.10 -15.88
C ARG A 95 15.12 19.63 -15.29
N ALA A 96 15.64 19.01 -14.23
CA ALA A 96 16.89 19.44 -13.60
C ALA A 96 18.15 19.24 -14.49
N LYS A 97 18.05 18.38 -15.51
CA LYS A 97 19.14 18.12 -16.46
C LYS A 97 19.12 19.04 -17.70
N ARG A 98 18.01 19.73 -17.96
CA ARG A 98 17.89 20.73 -19.03
C ARG A 98 18.33 22.09 -18.52
#